data_AF-A0A0J1FEM3-F1
#
_entry.id   AF-A0A0J1FEM3-F1
#
_cell.length_a   1.000
_cell.length_b   1.000
_cell.length_c   1.000
_cell.angle_alpha   90.00
_cell.angle_beta   90.00
_cell.angle_gamma   90.00
#
_symmetry.space_group_name_H-M   'P 1'
#
loop_
_entity.id
_entity.type
_entity.pdbx_description
1 polymer ?
#
loop_
_entity_poly.entity_id
_entity_poly.type
_entity_poly.pdbx_seq_one_letter_code
_entity_poly.pdbx_strand_id
1 'polypeptide(L)'
;MYFVDEEHERTFRILVEEHDRTGDREYLAAYYVLTADEELRRKTLRFVRKDGIPWLLIWEQDWSSGYQLLLKLAEHLFMGGEVDLVRGVRTWGDTLYKIAIQAIEVRRKGI
;
A
#
# COMPACT_ATOMS: atom_id res chain seq x y z
N MET A 1 3.57 9.73 11.08
CA MET A 1 3.30 9.07 9.79
C MET A 1 2.58 10.07 8.89
N TYR A 2 2.93 10.16 7.62
CA TYR A 2 2.17 10.93 6.62
C TYR A 2 0.90 10.17 6.25
N PHE A 3 -0.23 10.85 6.12
CA PHE A 3 -1.45 10.34 5.49
C PHE A 3 -1.92 11.37 4.46
N VAL A 4 -2.54 10.90 3.38
CA VAL A 4 -3.02 11.77 2.29
C VAL A 4 -4.18 12.64 2.79
N ASP A 5 -5.09 12.01 3.52
CA ASP A 5 -6.27 12.61 4.14
C ASP A 5 -6.65 11.81 5.41
N GLU A 6 -7.68 12.29 6.12
CA GLU A 6 -8.20 11.61 7.32
C GLU A 6 -8.76 10.22 7.02
N GLU A 7 -9.28 10.01 5.80
CA GLU A 7 -9.89 8.75 5.39
C GLU A 7 -8.84 7.65 5.17
N HIS A 8 -7.70 8.01 4.61
CA HIS A 8 -6.52 7.16 4.52
C HIS A 8 -6.10 6.71 5.92
N GLU A 9 -5.92 7.64 6.88
CA GLU A 9 -5.54 7.30 8.25
C GLU A 9 -6.57 6.38 8.92
N ARG A 10 -7.85 6.73 8.83
CA ARG A 10 -8.96 5.98 9.43
C ARG A 10 -9.02 4.55 8.89
N THR A 11 -8.96 4.40 7.57
CA THR A 11 -9.06 3.08 6.91
C THR A 11 -7.84 2.22 7.20
N PHE A 12 -6.64 2.83 7.21
CA PHE A 12 -5.42 2.13 7.61
C PHE A 12 -5.53 1.56 9.02
N ARG A 13 -5.94 2.37 10.01
CA ARG A 13 -6.10 1.91 11.40
C ARG A 13 -7.11 0.78 11.53
N ILE A 14 -8.23 0.84 10.80
CA ILE A 14 -9.23 -0.25 10.78
C ILE A 14 -8.60 -1.56 10.31
N LEU A 15 -7.84 -1.54 9.21
CA LEU A 15 -7.18 -2.77 8.73
C LEU A 15 -6.15 -3.31 9.73
N VAL A 16 -5.37 -2.43 10.36
CA VAL A 16 -4.41 -2.83 11.40
C VAL A 16 -5.12 -3.49 12.57
N GLU A 17 -6.19 -2.89 13.08
CA GLU A 17 -6.94 -3.44 14.22
C GLU A 17 -7.64 -4.76 13.88
N GLU A 18 -8.19 -4.91 12.68
CA GLU A 18 -8.94 -6.09 12.27
C GLU A 18 -8.06 -7.29 11.89
N HIS A 19 -6.86 -7.03 11.37
CA HIS A 19 -6.04 -8.04 10.71
C HIS A 19 -4.63 -8.20 11.28
N ASP A 20 -4.03 -7.16 11.85
CA ASP A 20 -2.65 -7.21 12.34
C ASP A 20 -2.57 -7.41 13.87
N ARG A 21 -2.77 -8.66 14.31
CA ARG A 21 -2.61 -9.04 15.73
C ARG A 21 -1.15 -9.18 16.16
N THR A 22 -0.20 -9.13 15.22
CA THR A 22 1.20 -9.52 15.44
C THR A 22 2.21 -8.39 15.21
N GLY A 23 1.79 -7.23 14.69
CA GLY A 23 2.68 -6.12 14.34
C GLY A 23 3.53 -6.42 13.11
N ASP A 24 2.96 -7.14 12.15
CA ASP A 24 3.65 -7.61 10.96
C ASP A 24 3.88 -6.44 9.98
N ARG A 25 5.14 -6.04 9.83
CA ARG A 25 5.52 -4.83 9.09
C ARG A 25 5.26 -4.98 7.59
N GLU A 26 5.23 -6.21 7.09
CA GLU A 26 4.87 -6.56 5.72
C GLU A 26 3.42 -6.12 5.46
N TYR A 27 2.50 -6.53 6.34
CA TYR A 27 1.10 -6.18 6.26
C TYR A 27 0.87 -4.69 6.46
N LEU A 28 1.55 -4.07 7.44
CA LEU A 28 1.45 -2.63 7.68
C LEU A 28 1.81 -1.81 6.43
N ALA A 29 2.90 -2.15 5.75
CA ALA A 29 3.32 -1.44 4.55
C ALA A 29 2.31 -1.61 3.40
N ALA A 30 1.77 -2.81 3.23
CA ALA A 30 0.76 -3.07 2.20
C ALA A 30 -0.55 -2.35 2.51
N TYR A 31 -1.08 -2.46 3.73
CA TYR A 31 -2.30 -1.77 4.13
C TYR A 31 -2.18 -0.27 3.96
N TYR A 32 -1.06 0.32 4.36
CA TYR A 32 -0.81 1.75 4.17
C TYR A 32 -0.96 2.18 2.71
N VAL A 33 -0.39 1.43 1.76
CA VAL A 33 -0.55 1.77 0.33
C VAL A 33 -1.98 1.54 -0.14
N LEU A 34 -2.58 0.38 0.17
CA LEU A 34 -3.90 -0.01 -0.33
C LEU A 34 -5.03 0.92 0.17
N THR A 35 -4.81 1.63 1.28
CA THR A 35 -5.76 2.59 1.82
C THR A 35 -5.51 4.05 1.39
N ALA A 36 -4.45 4.31 0.60
CA ALA A 36 -3.88 5.65 0.48
C ALA A 36 -4.77 6.69 -0.21
N ASP A 37 -5.57 6.28 -1.18
CA ASP A 37 -6.52 7.14 -1.88
C ASP A 37 -7.81 6.39 -2.25
N GLU A 38 -8.79 7.13 -2.76
CA GLU A 38 -10.12 6.60 -3.08
C GLU A 38 -10.09 5.48 -4.14
N GLU A 39 -9.27 5.60 -5.18
CA GLU A 39 -9.20 4.61 -6.25
C GLU A 39 -8.60 3.30 -5.74
N LEU A 40 -7.49 3.38 -5.00
CA LEU A 40 -6.89 2.22 -4.34
C LEU A 40 -7.87 1.56 -3.38
N ARG A 41 -8.54 2.34 -2.52
CA ARG A 41 -9.53 1.82 -1.57
C ARG A 41 -10.66 1.08 -2.28
N ARG A 42 -11.29 1.72 -3.27
CA ARG A 42 -12.43 1.18 -4.01
C ARG A 42 -12.09 -0.11 -4.75
N LYS A 43 -10.89 -0.19 -5.32
CA LYS A 43 -10.46 -1.33 -6.14
C LYS A 43 -9.86 -2.48 -5.32
N THR A 44 -9.30 -2.23 -4.14
CA THR A 44 -8.52 -3.25 -3.40
C THR A 44 -9.16 -3.75 -2.11
N LEU A 45 -9.80 -2.89 -1.31
CA LEU A 45 -10.23 -3.25 0.06
C LEU A 45 -11.19 -4.43 0.11
N ARG A 46 -12.08 -4.56 -0.88
CA ARG A 46 -13.01 -5.69 -1.00
C ARG A 46 -12.33 -7.06 -1.08
N PHE A 47 -11.03 -7.09 -1.41
CA PHE A 47 -10.25 -8.31 -1.53
C PHE A 47 -9.38 -8.58 -0.30
N VAL A 48 -9.08 -7.57 0.52
CA VAL A 48 -8.27 -7.74 1.73
C VAL A 48 -9.04 -8.58 2.74
N ARG A 49 -8.41 -9.63 3.26
CA ARG A 49 -9.01 -10.56 4.20
C ARG A 49 -8.06 -10.88 5.34
N LYS A 50 -8.56 -11.56 6.37
CA LYS A 50 -7.77 -12.01 7.53
C LYS A 50 -6.67 -13.02 7.18
N ASP A 51 -6.85 -13.78 6.10
CA ASP A 51 -5.92 -14.79 5.61
C ASP A 51 -4.87 -14.24 4.64
N GLY A 52 -4.97 -12.96 4.24
CA GLY A 52 -3.94 -12.31 3.45
C GLY A 52 -4.45 -11.25 2.49
N ILE A 53 -3.53 -10.81 1.62
CA ILE A 53 -3.79 -9.86 0.54
C ILE A 53 -3.70 -10.61 -0.78
N PRO A 54 -4.81 -10.81 -1.52
CA PRO A 54 -4.80 -11.54 -2.78
C PRO A 54 -4.33 -10.66 -3.93
N TRP A 55 -3.01 -10.48 -4.05
CA TRP A 55 -2.37 -9.62 -5.05
C TRP A 55 -2.79 -9.91 -6.49
N LEU A 56 -3.06 -11.17 -6.83
CA LEU A 56 -3.57 -11.55 -8.16
C LEU A 56 -4.87 -10.79 -8.52
N LEU A 57 -5.83 -10.73 -7.59
CA LEU A 57 -7.11 -10.03 -7.82
C LEU A 57 -6.93 -8.50 -7.89
N ILE A 58 -5.93 -7.98 -7.17
CA ILE A 58 -5.55 -6.57 -7.24
C ILE A 58 -4.97 -6.26 -8.64
N TRP A 59 -4.10 -7.12 -9.17
CA TRP A 59 -3.49 -6.95 -10.49
C TRP A 59 -4.47 -7.10 -11.67
N GLU A 60 -5.59 -7.78 -11.48
CA GLU A 60 -6.67 -7.87 -12.48
C GLU A 60 -7.43 -6.56 -12.68
N GLN A 61 -7.30 -5.60 -11.76
CA GLN A 61 -7.93 -4.28 -11.92
C GLN A 61 -7.15 -3.42 -12.94
N ASP A 62 -7.85 -2.46 -13.55
CA ASP A 62 -7.22 -1.45 -14.40
C ASP A 62 -6.44 -0.45 -13.53
N TRP A 63 -5.17 -0.22 -13.85
CA TRP A 63 -4.33 0.71 -13.08
C TRP A 63 -3.57 1.66 -14.00
N SER A 64 -3.51 2.93 -13.59
CA SER A 64 -2.58 3.88 -14.21
C SER A 64 -1.13 3.44 -13.96
N SER A 65 -0.19 3.89 -14.80
CA SER A 65 1.23 3.55 -14.66
C SER A 65 1.81 3.95 -13.28
N GLY A 66 1.35 5.06 -12.71
CA GLY A 66 1.75 5.49 -11.37
C GLY A 66 1.28 4.52 -10.29
N TYR A 67 0.02 4.10 -10.32
CA TYR A 67 -0.52 3.10 -9.40
C TYR A 67 0.11 1.74 -9.58
N GLN A 68 0.37 1.30 -10.81
CA GLN A 68 1.08 0.05 -11.06
C GLN A 68 2.47 0.02 -10.39
N LEU A 69 3.23 1.11 -10.48
CA LEU A 69 4.53 1.18 -9.82
C LEU A 69 4.38 1.19 -8.29
N LEU A 70 3.36 1.88 -7.77
CA LEU A 70 3.11 1.95 -6.33
C LEU A 70 2.65 0.60 -5.75
N LEU A 71 1.79 -0.13 -6.47
CA LEU A 71 1.35 -1.47 -6.11
C LEU A 71 2.50 -2.48 -6.18
N LYS A 72 3.38 -2.37 -7.18
CA LYS A 72 4.62 -3.17 -7.22
C LYS A 72 5.49 -2.93 -6.00
N LEU A 73 5.61 -1.67 -5.56
CA LEU A 73 6.32 -1.36 -4.33
C LEU A 73 5.63 -2.00 -3.12
N ALA A 74 4.31 -1.90 -3.00
CA ALA A 74 3.57 -2.49 -1.88
C ALA A 74 3.71 -4.01 -1.83
N GLU A 75 3.56 -4.70 -2.96
CA GLU A 75 3.76 -6.15 -3.08
C GLU A 75 5.20 -6.54 -2.74
N HIS A 76 6.18 -5.76 -3.23
CA HIS A 76 7.59 -5.96 -2.90
C HIS A 76 7.88 -5.81 -1.41
N LEU A 77 7.31 -4.81 -0.74
CA LEU A 77 7.47 -4.62 0.70
C LEU A 77 6.80 -5.75 1.50
N PHE A 78 5.72 -6.33 0.95
CA PHE A 78 4.95 -7.40 1.59
C PHE A 78 5.62 -8.78 1.48
N MET A 79 6.01 -9.20 0.28
CA MET A 79 6.53 -10.57 0.06
C MET A 79 7.87 -10.64 -0.68
N GLY A 80 8.52 -9.49 -0.94
CA GLY A 80 9.74 -9.41 -1.75
C GLY A 80 9.45 -9.38 -3.25
N GLY A 81 10.50 -9.48 -4.07
CA GLY A 81 10.43 -9.39 -5.54
C GLY A 81 11.28 -8.27 -6.11
N GLU A 82 10.97 -7.78 -7.31
CA GLU A 82 11.69 -6.67 -7.94
C GLU A 82 10.80 -5.44 -8.09
N VAL A 83 11.33 -4.27 -7.70
CA VAL A 83 10.69 -2.97 -7.93
C VAL A 83 11.72 -1.98 -8.48
N ASP A 84 11.36 -1.30 -9.58
CA ASP A 84 12.17 -0.23 -10.16
C ASP A 84 11.82 1.12 -9.51
N LEU A 85 12.49 1.44 -8.41
CA LEU A 85 12.30 2.70 -7.69
C LEU A 85 12.71 3.92 -8.52
N VAL A 86 13.68 3.79 -9.43
CA VAL A 86 14.12 4.92 -10.28
C VAL A 86 13.00 5.31 -11.22
N ARG A 87 12.32 4.32 -11.82
CA ARG A 87 11.12 4.57 -12.62
C ARG A 87 9.97 5.11 -11.78
N GLY A 88 9.78 4.59 -10.56
CA GLY A 88 8.84 5.13 -9.57
C GLY A 88 9.03 6.63 -9.34
N VAL A 89 10.23 7.05 -8.94
CA VAL A 89 10.59 8.45 -8.65
C VAL A 89 10.34 9.38 -9.86
N ARG A 90 10.54 8.90 -11.09
CA ARG A 90 10.27 9.69 -12.31
C ARG A 90 8.78 9.77 -12.69
N THR A 91 7.97 8.83 -12.21
CA THR A 91 6.56 8.69 -12.63
C THR A 91 5.61 9.23 -11.57
N TRP A 92 5.93 9.04 -10.30
CA TRP A 92 5.12 9.50 -9.18
C TRP A 92 5.19 11.02 -9.05
N GLY A 93 4.04 11.68 -9.15
CA GLY A 93 3.91 13.05 -8.64
C GLY A 93 4.02 13.10 -7.11
N ASP A 94 3.97 14.31 -6.55
CA ASP A 94 4.24 14.57 -5.14
C ASP A 94 3.47 13.67 -4.17
N THR A 95 2.17 13.45 -4.41
CA THR A 95 1.33 12.64 -3.54
C THR A 95 1.76 11.17 -3.55
N LEU A 96 1.88 10.55 -4.73
CA LEU A 96 2.28 9.15 -4.85
C LEU A 96 3.71 8.93 -4.34
N TYR A 97 4.60 9.91 -4.55
CA TYR A 97 5.95 9.87 -4.02
C TYR A 97 5.96 9.83 -2.48
N LYS A 98 5.19 10.72 -1.83
CA LYS A 98 5.07 10.74 -0.37
C LYS A 98 4.49 9.44 0.19
N ILE A 99 3.48 8.87 -0.49
CA ILE A 99 2.92 7.56 -0.12
C ILE A 99 4.00 6.48 -0.22
N ALA A 100 4.74 6.42 -1.33
CA ALA A 100 5.80 5.43 -1.54
C ALA A 100 6.89 5.50 -0.45
N ILE A 101 7.38 6.70 -0.14
CA ILE A 101 8.39 6.89 0.91
C ILE A 101 7.84 6.50 2.29
N GLN A 102 6.61 6.91 2.61
CA GLN A 102 6.01 6.56 3.90
C GLN A 102 5.78 5.04 4.03
N ALA A 103 5.41 4.34 2.96
CA ALA A 103 5.27 2.89 2.95
C ALA A 103 6.61 2.17 3.22
N ILE A 104 7.70 2.66 2.63
CA ILE A 104 9.06 2.16 2.90
C ILE A 104 9.43 2.38 4.38
N GLU A 105 9.13 3.56 4.93
CA GLU A 105 9.38 3.86 6.34
C GLU A 105 8.55 2.97 7.28
N VAL A 106 7.26 2.72 6.95
CA VAL A 106 6.39 1.79 7.69
C VAL A 106 6.98 0.39 7.68
N ARG A 107 7.42 -0.12 6.52
CA ARG A 107 8.06 -1.43 6.44
C ARG A 107 9.31 -1.51 7.31
N ARG A 108 10.12 -0.45 7.31
CA ARG A 108 11.39 -0.40 8.03
C ARG A 108 11.22 -0.32 9.54
N LYS A 109 10.30 0.54 10.01
CA LYS A 109 10.22 0.94 11.43
C LYS A 109 8.94 0.50 12.14
N GLY A 110 7.87 0.15 11.42
CA GLY A 110 6.53 -0.04 11.97
C GLY A 110 5.72 1.27 12.02
N ILE A 111 4.75 1.33 12.94
CA ILE A 111 3.89 2.50 13.19
C ILE A 111 4.60 3.51 14.10
#